data_AF-A0A8T2PWR7-F1
#
_entry.id   AF-A0A8T2PWR7-F1
#
_cell.length_a   1.000
_cell.length_b   1.000
_cell.length_c   1.000
_cell.angle_alpha   90.00
_cell.angle_beta   90.00
_cell.angle_gamma   90.00
#
_symmetry.space_group_name_H-M   'P 1'
#
loop_
_entity.id
_entity.type
_entity.pdbx_description
1 polymer ?
#
loop_
_entity_poly.entity_id
_entity_poly.type
_entity_poly.pdbx_seq_one_letter_code
_entity_poly.pdbx_strand_id
1 'polypeptide(L)'
;MEKERERERERAKTPSKRPVGRRRGRLPNSGSNSRPSTPTVNAETKDTDKANSRCQTPVKLKLSSEPPENVDWSGAEASLFRVLIGTYYDNFCAIARLIGTKTCRQAGQNRFPGCRCKAQCNTKQCPCYLAVRECDPDLCLTCGAAEHWDSKNVSCKNCSIQRGAKKHLLLAPSDVAGWGIFIKEPVQKNEFISEYCGEIISQDEADRRGKVYDKYMCSFLFNLNNDFVVDATRKGNKIRFANHSVNPNCYAKVMMVNGDHRIGIFAKRAIQTGEELFFDYRYSQADALKYVGIEREMEIP
;
A
#
# COMPACT_ATOMS: atom_id res chain seq x y z
N MET A 1 22.54 -4.79 47.27
CA MET A 1 21.30 -5.44 47.73
C MET A 1 20.05 -4.55 47.59
N GLU A 2 20.03 -3.61 46.65
CA GLU A 2 18.85 -2.75 46.39
C GLU A 2 18.40 -2.77 44.92
N LYS A 3 19.09 -3.53 44.05
CA LYS A 3 18.76 -3.65 42.61
C LYS A 3 18.01 -4.94 42.24
N GLU A 4 17.65 -5.77 43.22
CA GLU A 4 16.97 -7.05 43.00
C GLU A 4 15.49 -7.01 43.38
N ARG A 5 15.03 -5.94 44.05
CA ARG A 5 13.62 -5.77 44.50
C ARG A 5 12.70 -5.07 43.51
N GLU A 6 13.22 -4.48 42.43
CA GLU A 6 12.39 -3.85 41.40
C GLU A 6 11.99 -4.81 40.26
N ARG A 7 12.65 -5.98 40.15
CA ARG A 7 12.38 -6.95 39.07
C ARG A 7 11.16 -7.87 39.31
N GLU A 8 10.51 -7.80 40.47
CA GLU A 8 9.36 -8.66 40.80
C GLU A 8 7.98 -7.98 40.74
N ARG A 9 7.89 -6.67 40.41
CA ARG A 9 6.61 -5.93 40.47
C ARG A 9 5.83 -5.75 39.16
N GLU A 10 6.32 -6.22 38.01
CA GLU A 10 5.59 -6.11 36.73
C GLU A 10 5.14 -7.46 36.13
N ARG A 11 5.19 -8.55 36.91
CA ARG A 11 4.77 -9.87 36.43
C ARG A 11 3.48 -10.36 37.09
N ALA A 12 2.37 -9.63 36.94
CA ALA A 12 1.02 -10.18 37.09
C ALA A 12 -0.06 -9.18 36.68
N LYS A 13 -0.74 -9.43 35.54
CA LYS A 13 -2.20 -9.21 35.33
C LYS A 13 -2.60 -9.60 33.90
N THR A 14 -2.83 -10.88 33.68
CA THR A 14 -3.66 -11.40 32.58
C THR A 14 -5.06 -11.68 33.14
N PRO A 15 -6.15 -11.15 32.56
CA PRO A 15 -7.50 -11.57 32.93
C PRO A 15 -7.86 -12.91 32.30
N SER A 16 -8.40 -13.81 33.13
CA SER A 16 -8.86 -15.16 32.79
C SER A 16 -10.23 -15.14 32.09
N LYS A 17 -10.37 -15.95 31.02
CA LYS A 17 -11.63 -16.23 30.32
C LYS A 17 -12.49 -17.22 31.12
N ARG A 18 -13.81 -17.02 31.15
CA ARG A 18 -14.82 -18.03 31.54
C ARG A 18 -16.19 -17.73 30.87
N PRO A 19 -17.13 -18.69 30.77
CA PRO A 19 -17.37 -19.45 29.53
C PRO A 19 -18.76 -19.25 28.91
N VAL A 20 -18.94 -19.84 27.73
CA VAL A 20 -20.18 -19.92 26.93
C VAL A 20 -21.24 -20.79 27.63
N GLY A 21 -22.46 -20.25 27.77
CA GLY A 21 -23.66 -20.95 28.25
C GLY A 21 -24.79 -20.95 27.20
N ARG A 22 -25.56 -22.05 27.16
CA ARG A 22 -26.48 -22.52 26.11
C ARG A 22 -27.79 -21.74 25.93
N ARG A 23 -28.35 -21.88 24.71
CA ARG A 23 -29.74 -21.63 24.27
C ARG A 23 -30.80 -22.35 25.12
N ARG A 24 -32.00 -21.74 25.29
CA ARG A 24 -33.35 -22.26 24.94
C ARG A 24 -34.48 -21.40 25.54
N GLY A 25 -35.62 -21.31 24.83
CA GLY A 25 -36.95 -21.13 25.44
C GLY A 25 -37.76 -19.93 24.94
N ARG A 26 -39.07 -20.10 24.72
CA ARG A 26 -39.94 -19.29 23.85
C ARG A 26 -41.28 -19.01 24.54
N LEU A 27 -41.71 -17.72 24.54
CA LEU A 27 -43.10 -17.13 24.51
C LEU A 27 -44.12 -17.45 25.65
N PRO A 28 -45.35 -16.82 25.68
CA PRO A 28 -45.86 -15.54 25.12
C PRO A 28 -46.77 -14.70 26.09
N ASN A 29 -47.06 -13.43 25.75
CA ASN A 29 -48.38 -12.72 25.82
C ASN A 29 -48.15 -11.20 25.73
N SER A 30 -49.05 -10.31 25.29
CA SER A 30 -50.26 -10.32 24.44
C SER A 30 -50.72 -8.84 24.32
N GLY A 31 -51.35 -8.49 23.20
CA GLY A 31 -52.18 -7.28 23.01
C GLY A 31 -51.43 -6.08 22.39
N SER A 32 -51.99 -5.32 21.45
CA SER A 32 -53.22 -5.37 20.65
C SER A 32 -53.21 -4.14 19.73
N ASN A 33 -53.71 -4.30 18.49
CA ASN A 33 -54.33 -3.27 17.62
C ASN A 33 -53.42 -2.12 17.09
N SER A 34 -53.40 -1.68 15.82
CA SER A 34 -54.30 -1.80 14.65
C SER A 34 -53.52 -1.50 13.35
N ARG A 35 -53.86 -2.17 12.25
CA ARG A 35 -53.60 -1.76 10.84
C ARG A 35 -54.90 -1.16 10.28
N PRO A 36 -54.89 -0.31 9.25
CA PRO A 36 -55.00 -0.80 7.84
C PRO A 36 -54.27 0.15 6.86
N SER A 37 -54.22 0.00 5.53
CA SER A 37 -54.19 -1.07 4.52
C SER A 37 -53.85 -0.36 3.20
N THR A 38 -53.12 -1.03 2.32
CA THR A 38 -52.94 -0.70 0.89
C THR A 38 -54.24 -0.72 0.10
N PRO A 39 -54.28 -0.10 -1.10
CA PRO A 39 -55.03 -0.66 -2.21
C PRO A 39 -54.15 -0.89 -3.45
N THR A 40 -54.39 -2.02 -4.09
CA THR A 40 -53.95 -2.41 -5.44
C THR A 40 -55.19 -2.45 -6.33
N VAL A 41 -55.10 -1.98 -7.58
CA VAL A 41 -56.04 -2.32 -8.66
C VAL A 41 -55.29 -2.40 -9.99
N ASN A 42 -55.58 -3.47 -10.75
CA ASN A 42 -55.10 -3.78 -12.09
C ASN A 42 -56.03 -3.19 -13.15
N ALA A 43 -55.51 -2.83 -14.32
CA ALA A 43 -56.17 -3.02 -15.62
C ALA A 43 -55.18 -2.84 -16.78
N GLU A 44 -55.24 -3.75 -17.75
CA GLU A 44 -54.52 -3.72 -19.02
C GLU A 44 -55.02 -2.60 -19.94
N THR A 45 -54.14 -1.99 -20.74
CA THR A 45 -54.47 -1.39 -22.04
C THR A 45 -53.20 -1.30 -22.89
N LYS A 46 -53.31 -1.76 -24.15
CA LYS A 46 -52.36 -1.47 -25.22
C LYS A 46 -52.51 -0.01 -25.62
N ASP A 47 -51.41 0.73 -25.78
CA ASP A 47 -51.34 1.70 -26.87
C ASP A 47 -49.92 2.12 -27.23
N THR A 48 -49.80 2.45 -28.50
CA THR A 48 -48.61 2.75 -29.30
C THR A 48 -48.01 4.14 -29.08
N ASP A 49 -46.69 4.20 -29.30
CA ASP A 49 -45.91 5.30 -29.89
C ASP A 49 -45.63 6.63 -29.14
N LYS A 50 -44.31 6.91 -29.14
CA LYS A 50 -43.60 8.20 -29.06
C LYS A 50 -43.60 8.95 -27.72
N ALA A 51 -42.51 8.73 -26.97
CA ALA A 51 -41.89 9.79 -26.18
C ALA A 51 -40.36 9.72 -26.24
N ASN A 52 -39.79 10.83 -26.69
CA ASN A 52 -38.38 11.17 -26.84
C ASN A 52 -37.63 11.07 -25.48
N SER A 53 -36.75 10.07 -25.32
CA SER A 53 -35.78 10.04 -24.22
C SER A 53 -34.40 9.71 -24.77
N ARG A 54 -33.70 10.77 -25.19
CA ARG A 54 -32.35 10.69 -25.74
C ARG A 54 -31.35 10.64 -24.58
N CYS A 55 -31.25 9.50 -23.91
CA CYS A 55 -30.09 9.20 -23.06
C CYS A 55 -28.88 9.04 -23.98
N GLN A 56 -28.01 10.05 -24.02
CA GLN A 56 -26.72 9.94 -24.70
C GLN A 56 -25.86 8.93 -23.95
N THR A 57 -25.44 7.89 -24.67
CA THR A 57 -24.40 6.96 -24.23
C THR A 57 -23.08 7.71 -24.01
N PRO A 58 -22.20 7.28 -23.09
CA PRO A 58 -20.91 7.93 -22.91
C PRO A 58 -20.10 7.82 -24.20
N VAL A 59 -19.71 8.97 -24.74
CA VAL A 59 -18.83 9.03 -25.91
C VAL A 59 -17.52 8.32 -25.55
N LYS A 60 -17.26 7.19 -26.21
CA LYS A 60 -15.96 6.52 -26.22
C LYS A 60 -14.92 7.56 -26.65
N LEU A 61 -14.10 8.03 -25.73
CA LEU A 61 -12.93 8.85 -26.07
C LEU A 61 -12.03 7.98 -26.97
N LYS A 62 -12.01 8.29 -28.26
CA LYS A 62 -11.00 7.77 -29.18
C LYS A 62 -9.66 8.28 -28.66
N LEU A 63 -8.80 7.35 -28.27
CA LEU A 63 -7.39 7.63 -28.03
C LEU A 63 -6.82 8.23 -29.32
N SER A 64 -6.43 9.51 -29.28
CA SER A 64 -5.80 10.18 -30.42
C SER A 64 -4.52 9.44 -30.80
N SER A 65 -4.35 9.15 -32.08
CA SER A 65 -3.21 8.43 -32.68
C SER A 65 -1.90 9.23 -32.76
N GLU A 66 -1.88 10.44 -32.20
CA GLU A 66 -0.70 11.29 -32.10
C GLU A 66 0.16 10.82 -30.91
N PRO A 67 1.49 10.70 -31.07
CA PRO A 67 2.37 10.36 -29.96
C PRO A 67 2.19 11.37 -28.82
N PRO A 68 2.30 10.94 -27.54
CA PRO A 68 2.25 11.87 -26.41
C PRO A 68 3.35 12.92 -26.58
N GLU A 69 3.00 14.20 -26.44
CA GLU A 69 4.01 15.26 -26.41
C GLU A 69 4.90 15.00 -25.18
N ASN A 70 6.22 14.95 -25.38
CA ASN A 70 7.16 14.84 -24.27
C ASN A 70 7.23 16.20 -23.56
N VAL A 71 6.37 16.38 -22.57
CA VAL A 71 6.21 17.63 -21.82
C VAL A 71 6.64 17.38 -20.39
N ASP A 72 7.58 18.19 -19.91
CA ASP A 72 8.02 18.14 -18.52
C ASP A 72 6.92 18.65 -17.58
N TRP A 73 6.75 17.96 -16.46
CA TRP A 73 5.85 18.33 -15.37
C TRP A 73 6.68 18.62 -14.12
N SER A 74 6.58 19.82 -13.58
CA SER A 74 7.14 20.15 -12.27
C SER A 74 6.40 19.38 -11.16
N GLY A 75 7.05 19.22 -10.00
CA GLY A 75 6.45 18.58 -8.83
C GLY A 75 5.16 19.27 -8.37
N ALA A 76 5.10 20.61 -8.46
CA ALA A 76 3.91 21.39 -8.13
C ALA A 76 2.77 21.16 -9.13
N GLU A 77 3.05 21.20 -10.45
CA GLU A 77 2.04 20.92 -11.48
C GLU A 77 1.48 19.50 -11.38
N ALA A 78 2.35 18.50 -11.20
CA ALA A 78 1.93 17.11 -11.05
C ALA A 78 1.08 16.91 -9.78
N SER A 79 1.41 17.60 -8.69
CA SER A 79 0.64 17.55 -7.44
C SER A 79 -0.72 18.23 -7.60
N LEU A 80 -0.77 19.41 -8.21
CA LEU A 80 -2.02 20.11 -8.51
C LEU A 80 -2.91 19.28 -9.45
N PHE A 81 -2.32 18.68 -10.49
CA PHE A 81 -3.05 17.78 -11.40
C PHE A 81 -3.70 16.61 -10.65
N ARG A 82 -2.98 15.95 -9.72
CA ARG A 82 -3.53 14.86 -8.90
C ARG A 82 -4.71 15.30 -8.04
N VAL A 83 -4.69 16.51 -7.51
CA VAL A 83 -5.84 17.08 -6.76
C VAL A 83 -7.01 17.33 -7.71
N LEU A 84 -6.75 17.98 -8.84
CA LEU A 84 -7.79 18.41 -9.77
C LEU A 84 -8.49 17.24 -10.47
N ILE A 85 -7.80 16.14 -10.79
CA ILE A 85 -8.46 14.95 -11.37
C ILE A 85 -9.45 14.30 -10.38
N GLY A 86 -9.27 14.48 -9.06
CA GLY A 86 -10.22 13.98 -8.07
C GLY A 86 -11.54 14.77 -8.02
N THR A 87 -11.52 16.04 -8.41
CA THR A 87 -12.70 16.92 -8.43
C THR A 87 -13.34 17.04 -9.82
N TYR A 88 -12.50 17.18 -10.85
CA TYR A 88 -12.92 17.43 -12.23
C TYR A 88 -12.92 16.18 -13.10
N TYR A 89 -12.49 15.03 -12.57
CA TYR A 89 -12.45 13.73 -13.25
C TYR A 89 -11.77 13.84 -14.63
N ASP A 90 -12.55 13.68 -15.70
CA ASP A 90 -12.08 13.68 -17.10
C ASP A 90 -12.22 15.06 -17.78
N ASN A 91 -12.60 16.12 -17.06
CA ASN A 91 -12.67 17.48 -17.59
C ASN A 91 -11.27 18.12 -17.67
N PHE A 92 -10.41 17.57 -18.53
CA PHE A 92 -9.02 18.00 -18.69
C PHE A 92 -8.88 19.45 -19.15
N CYS A 93 -9.90 20.02 -19.78
CA CYS A 93 -9.88 21.42 -20.19
C CYS A 93 -10.05 22.36 -19.00
N ALA A 94 -10.91 22.01 -18.04
CA ALA A 94 -10.98 22.72 -16.76
C ALA A 94 -9.68 22.55 -15.95
N ILE A 95 -9.14 21.33 -15.90
CA ILE A 95 -7.89 21.03 -15.19
C ILE A 95 -6.73 21.83 -15.78
N ALA A 96 -6.55 21.81 -17.10
CA ALA A 96 -5.55 22.59 -17.82
C ALA A 96 -5.69 24.10 -17.55
N ARG A 97 -6.93 24.61 -17.55
CA ARG A 97 -7.21 26.02 -17.23
C ARG A 97 -6.81 26.38 -15.80
N LEU A 98 -6.99 25.48 -14.84
CA LEU A 98 -6.63 25.69 -13.43
C LEU A 98 -5.12 25.55 -13.18
N ILE A 99 -4.44 24.67 -13.92
CA ILE A 99 -2.98 24.55 -13.88
C ILE A 99 -2.31 25.77 -14.55
N GLY A 100 -2.94 26.31 -15.60
CA GLY A 100 -2.51 27.53 -16.29
C GLY A 100 -1.32 27.34 -17.24
N THR A 101 -0.42 26.39 -16.94
CA THR A 101 0.81 26.12 -17.71
C THR A 101 0.70 24.93 -18.67
N LYS A 102 -0.40 24.19 -18.64
CA LYS A 102 -0.62 22.99 -19.47
C LYS A 102 -1.86 23.15 -20.34
N THR A 103 -1.84 22.54 -21.52
CA THR A 103 -3.01 22.50 -22.41
C THR A 103 -3.96 21.36 -22.05
N CYS A 104 -5.22 21.42 -22.54
CA CYS A 104 -6.20 20.35 -22.33
C CYS A 104 -5.70 18.99 -22.85
N ARG A 105 -4.96 18.99 -23.97
CA ARG A 105 -4.32 17.78 -24.52
C ARG A 105 -3.24 17.24 -23.58
N GLN A 106 -2.34 18.11 -23.10
CA GLN A 106 -1.26 17.72 -22.19
C GLN A 106 -1.80 17.18 -20.86
N ALA A 107 -2.83 17.82 -20.30
CA ALA A 107 -3.52 17.34 -19.10
C ALA A 107 -4.17 15.96 -19.33
N GLY A 108 -4.84 15.74 -20.47
CA GLY A 108 -5.41 14.44 -20.80
C GLY A 108 -4.37 13.34 -21.02
N GLN A 109 -3.24 13.67 -21.67
CA GLN A 109 -2.14 12.73 -21.93
C GLN A 109 -1.37 12.34 -20.65
N ASN A 110 -1.34 13.21 -19.63
CA ASN A 110 -0.63 12.94 -18.39
C ASN A 110 -1.40 11.99 -17.44
N ARG A 111 -2.66 11.65 -17.75
CA ARG A 111 -3.43 10.72 -16.93
C ARG A 111 -2.99 9.28 -17.21
N PHE A 112 -2.55 8.58 -16.17
CA PHE A 112 -2.28 7.15 -16.27
C PHE A 112 -3.60 6.38 -16.52
N PRO A 113 -3.71 5.54 -17.56
CA PRO A 113 -4.99 4.95 -17.97
C PRO A 113 -5.43 3.73 -17.15
N GLY A 114 -4.59 3.24 -16.22
CA GLY A 114 -4.83 1.97 -15.53
C GLY A 114 -4.49 0.75 -16.41
N CYS A 115 -5.06 -0.42 -16.07
CA CYS A 115 -4.91 -1.65 -16.87
C CYS A 115 -6.25 -2.30 -17.17
N ARG A 116 -6.26 -3.15 -18.19
CA ARG A 116 -7.41 -4.00 -18.58
C ARG A 116 -7.12 -5.50 -18.38
N CYS A 117 -6.22 -5.82 -17.45
CA CYS A 117 -5.88 -7.20 -17.14
C CYS A 117 -7.08 -7.94 -16.55
N LYS A 118 -7.13 -9.27 -16.70
CA LYS A 118 -8.17 -10.10 -16.08
C LYS A 118 -7.86 -10.49 -14.63
N ALA A 119 -6.58 -10.63 -14.29
CA ALA A 119 -6.09 -11.00 -12.95
C ALA A 119 -4.57 -10.74 -12.83
N GLN A 120 -4.03 -11.03 -11.66
CA GLN A 120 -2.61 -11.09 -11.29
C GLN A 120 -1.85 -9.76 -11.34
N CYS A 121 -1.77 -9.10 -12.49
CA CYS A 121 -1.08 -7.82 -12.67
C CYS A 121 0.37 -7.79 -12.14
N ASN A 122 1.07 -8.93 -12.10
CA ASN A 122 2.39 -9.09 -11.48
C ASN A 122 3.53 -9.30 -12.50
N THR A 123 3.27 -9.02 -13.79
CA THR A 123 4.22 -9.15 -14.89
C THR A 123 4.29 -7.87 -15.71
N LYS A 124 5.31 -7.76 -16.57
CA LYS A 124 5.48 -6.63 -17.50
C LYS A 124 4.35 -6.49 -18.53
N GLN A 125 3.46 -7.48 -18.67
CA GLN A 125 2.27 -7.36 -19.52
C GLN A 125 1.22 -6.41 -18.93
N CYS A 126 1.25 -6.19 -17.62
CA CYS A 126 0.41 -5.19 -16.97
C CYS A 126 1.09 -3.81 -17.04
N PRO A 127 0.45 -2.79 -17.65
CA PRO A 127 1.04 -1.45 -17.72
C PRO A 127 1.25 -0.82 -16.34
N CYS A 128 0.41 -1.15 -15.33
CA CYS A 128 0.60 -0.66 -13.96
C CYS A 128 1.91 -1.20 -13.36
N TYR A 129 2.11 -2.52 -13.46
CA TYR A 129 3.30 -3.18 -12.93
C TYR A 129 4.58 -2.72 -13.63
N LEU A 130 4.53 -2.60 -14.96
CA LEU A 130 5.65 -2.12 -15.78
C LEU A 130 6.04 -0.69 -15.40
N ALA A 131 5.05 0.17 -15.14
CA ALA A 131 5.24 1.56 -14.71
C ALA A 131 5.57 1.69 -13.21
N VAL A 132 5.79 0.58 -12.48
CA VAL A 132 6.11 0.60 -11.05
C VAL A 132 5.00 1.26 -10.22
N ARG A 133 3.74 1.02 -10.62
CA ARG A 133 2.53 1.49 -9.94
C ARG A 133 1.69 0.31 -9.44
N GLU A 134 1.05 0.46 -8.28
CA GLU A 134 -0.09 -0.41 -7.96
C GLU A 134 -1.28 -0.11 -8.88
N CYS A 135 -2.16 -1.10 -9.03
CA CYS A 135 -3.40 -0.96 -9.77
C CYS A 135 -4.35 -0.05 -9.00
N ASP A 136 -4.60 1.12 -9.59
CA ASP A 136 -5.57 2.08 -9.11
C ASP A 136 -6.99 1.46 -9.11
N PRO A 137 -7.71 1.45 -7.97
CA PRO A 137 -9.01 0.81 -7.87
C PRO A 137 -10.12 1.54 -8.66
N ASP A 138 -9.95 2.82 -8.97
CA ASP A 138 -10.94 3.59 -9.73
C ASP A 138 -10.72 3.48 -11.25
N LEU A 139 -9.53 3.02 -11.67
CA LEU A 139 -9.18 2.83 -13.09
C LEU A 139 -9.13 1.36 -13.50
N CYS A 140 -8.60 0.48 -12.64
CA CYS A 140 -8.30 -0.92 -12.95
C CYS A 140 -9.48 -1.83 -12.62
N LEU A 141 -10.62 -1.59 -13.27
CA LEU A 141 -11.89 -2.20 -12.94
C LEU A 141 -12.00 -3.69 -13.30
N THR A 142 -11.12 -4.21 -14.15
CA THR A 142 -11.24 -5.59 -14.67
C THR A 142 -10.32 -6.60 -14.00
N CYS A 143 -9.28 -6.14 -13.29
CA CYS A 143 -8.25 -7.04 -12.75
C CYS A 143 -8.54 -7.52 -11.33
N GLY A 144 -9.63 -7.03 -10.71
CA GLY A 144 -10.01 -7.25 -9.32
C GLY A 144 -9.41 -6.27 -8.32
N ALA A 145 -8.80 -5.16 -8.76
CA ALA A 145 -8.31 -4.12 -7.85
C ALA A 145 -9.45 -3.35 -7.17
N ALA A 146 -10.56 -3.15 -7.89
CA ALA A 146 -11.75 -2.40 -7.44
C ALA A 146 -12.76 -3.20 -6.61
N GLU A 147 -12.62 -4.53 -6.55
CA GLU A 147 -13.63 -5.46 -6.02
C GLU A 147 -13.25 -6.02 -4.65
N HIS A 148 -14.22 -6.60 -3.93
CA HIS A 148 -14.01 -7.35 -2.68
C HIS A 148 -13.14 -6.63 -1.64
N TRP A 149 -13.57 -5.46 -1.18
CA TRP A 149 -12.83 -4.63 -0.21
C TRP A 149 -12.62 -5.28 1.16
N ASP A 150 -13.50 -6.22 1.51
CA ASP A 150 -13.44 -7.06 2.71
C ASP A 150 -12.35 -8.14 2.61
N SER A 151 -11.95 -8.52 1.40
CA SER A 151 -10.91 -9.52 1.17
C SER A 151 -9.55 -8.88 0.85
N LYS A 152 -8.51 -9.43 1.48
CA LYS A 152 -7.11 -9.14 1.11
C LYS A 152 -6.59 -10.06 0.01
N ASN A 153 -7.25 -11.19 -0.21
CA ASN A 153 -6.91 -12.11 -1.28
C ASN A 153 -7.86 -11.87 -2.46
N VAL A 154 -7.44 -10.98 -3.36
CA VAL A 154 -8.15 -10.67 -4.60
C VAL A 154 -7.40 -11.24 -5.81
N SER A 155 -8.05 -11.22 -6.97
CA SER A 155 -7.45 -11.71 -8.22
C SER A 155 -6.27 -10.85 -8.66
N CYS A 156 -6.30 -9.53 -8.42
CA CYS A 156 -5.16 -8.64 -8.61
C CYS A 156 -4.09 -8.86 -7.52
N LYS A 157 -2.84 -9.07 -7.91
CA LYS A 157 -1.70 -9.16 -6.96
C LYS A 157 -0.88 -7.87 -6.88
N ASN A 158 -1.29 -6.83 -7.58
CA ASN A 158 -0.62 -5.53 -7.66
C ASN A 158 -1.40 -4.41 -6.94
N CYS A 159 -2.01 -4.73 -5.80
CA CYS A 159 -2.75 -3.80 -4.94
C CYS A 159 -2.57 -4.15 -3.45
N SER A 160 -1.44 -4.76 -3.11
CA SER A 160 -1.18 -5.32 -1.77
C SER A 160 -0.82 -4.23 -0.76
N ILE A 161 -0.12 -3.16 -1.17
CA ILE A 161 0.26 -2.04 -0.32
C ILE A 161 -0.99 -1.24 0.05
N GLN A 162 -1.79 -0.81 -0.94
CA GLN A 162 -3.02 -0.03 -0.68
C GLN A 162 -4.03 -0.78 0.20
N ARG A 163 -4.08 -2.11 0.12
CA ARG A 163 -4.95 -2.96 0.96
C ARG A 163 -4.34 -3.35 2.30
N GLY A 164 -3.06 -3.03 2.54
CA GLY A 164 -2.33 -3.48 3.72
C GLY A 164 -2.34 -5.01 3.87
N ALA A 165 -2.18 -5.73 2.75
CA ALA A 165 -2.16 -7.19 2.68
C ALA A 165 -0.83 -7.81 3.15
N LYS A 166 -0.31 -7.29 4.27
CA LYS A 166 0.97 -7.72 4.86
C LYS A 166 0.90 -9.12 5.45
N LYS A 167 2.03 -9.82 5.41
CA LYS A 167 2.27 -11.10 6.08
C LYS A 167 2.44 -10.92 7.59
N HIS A 168 2.27 -12.01 8.32
CA HIS A 168 2.49 -12.02 9.77
C HIS A 168 3.99 -12.11 10.06
N LEU A 169 4.49 -11.12 10.80
CA LEU A 169 5.89 -11.00 11.20
C LEU A 169 6.07 -11.21 12.71
N LEU A 170 7.16 -11.88 13.08
CA LEU A 170 7.56 -12.22 14.44
C LEU A 170 8.86 -11.47 14.78
N LEU A 171 8.96 -10.91 15.98
CA LEU A 171 10.13 -10.18 16.47
C LEU A 171 10.90 -11.10 17.42
N ALA A 172 12.20 -11.26 17.20
CA ALA A 172 13.11 -12.01 18.08
C ALA A 172 14.54 -11.43 17.97
N PRO A 173 15.46 -11.76 18.87
CA PRO A 173 16.87 -11.45 18.68
C PRO A 173 17.37 -11.95 17.31
N SER A 174 18.15 -11.12 16.61
CA SER A 174 18.73 -11.49 15.31
C SER A 174 19.91 -12.43 15.51
N ASP A 175 20.15 -13.31 14.53
CA ASP A 175 21.37 -14.11 14.47
C ASP A 175 22.61 -13.27 14.06
N VAL A 176 22.38 -12.03 13.59
CA VAL A 176 23.42 -11.08 13.17
C VAL A 176 23.70 -10.07 14.28
N ALA A 177 22.77 -9.14 14.52
CA ALA A 177 22.94 -8.11 15.53
C ALA A 177 21.59 -7.54 16.00
N GLY A 178 21.47 -7.31 17.31
CA GLY A 178 20.30 -6.67 17.89
C GLY A 178 19.01 -7.46 17.69
N TRP A 179 17.97 -6.79 17.20
CA TRP A 179 16.66 -7.39 16.93
C TRP A 179 16.52 -7.72 15.44
N GLY A 180 15.93 -8.87 15.15
CA GLY A 180 15.61 -9.33 13.79
C GLY A 180 14.11 -9.52 13.61
N ILE A 181 13.67 -9.63 12.36
CA ILE A 181 12.28 -9.92 12.03
C ILE A 181 12.17 -11.20 11.21
N PHE A 182 11.23 -12.05 11.61
CA PHE A 182 11.08 -13.40 11.10
C PHE A 182 9.69 -13.58 10.50
N ILE A 183 9.60 -14.36 9.41
CA ILE A 183 8.33 -14.63 8.74
C ILE A 183 7.59 -15.79 9.43
N LYS A 184 6.28 -15.65 9.68
CA LYS A 184 5.49 -16.71 10.33
C LYS A 184 5.08 -17.83 9.36
N GLU A 185 4.91 -17.50 8.08
CA GLU A 185 4.35 -18.39 7.05
C GLU A 185 5.25 -18.36 5.81
N PRO A 186 5.32 -19.42 5.00
CA PRO A 186 6.16 -19.43 3.82
C PRO A 186 5.68 -18.39 2.79
N VAL A 187 6.62 -17.81 2.05
CA VAL A 187 6.39 -16.75 1.08
C VAL A 187 7.07 -17.10 -0.24
N GLN A 188 6.38 -16.92 -1.35
CA GLN A 188 6.91 -17.20 -2.69
C GLN A 188 7.79 -16.06 -3.20
N LYS A 189 8.63 -16.35 -4.20
CA LYS A 189 9.44 -15.33 -4.87
C LYS A 189 8.55 -14.21 -5.44
N ASN A 190 8.96 -12.96 -5.25
CA ASN A 190 8.27 -11.72 -5.63
C ASN A 190 6.93 -11.48 -4.91
N GLU A 191 6.60 -12.26 -3.90
CA GLU A 191 5.40 -12.03 -3.12
C GLU A 191 5.62 -10.89 -2.11
N PHE A 192 4.56 -10.11 -1.87
CA PHE A 192 4.56 -8.99 -0.94
C PHE A 192 4.61 -9.46 0.52
N ILE A 193 5.50 -8.85 1.30
CA ILE A 193 5.68 -9.15 2.72
C ILE A 193 5.06 -8.05 3.59
N SER A 194 5.53 -6.81 3.43
CA SER A 194 5.06 -5.66 4.19
C SER A 194 5.44 -4.38 3.48
N GLU A 195 4.74 -3.30 3.80
CA GLU A 195 5.21 -1.96 3.48
C GLU A 195 6.24 -1.53 4.52
N TYR A 196 7.25 -0.74 4.14
CA TYR A 196 8.14 -0.06 5.08
C TYR A 196 7.53 1.28 5.47
N CYS A 197 6.89 1.36 6.64
CA CYS A 197 6.22 2.56 7.11
C CYS A 197 7.10 3.36 8.06
N GLY A 198 7.00 4.69 7.99
CA GLY A 198 7.68 5.62 8.89
C GLY A 198 7.11 7.03 8.79
N GLU A 199 7.76 7.99 9.44
CA GLU A 199 7.46 9.42 9.26
C GLU A 199 7.98 9.88 7.89
N ILE A 200 7.19 10.66 7.16
CA ILE A 200 7.65 11.31 5.92
C ILE A 200 8.30 12.63 6.29
N ILE A 201 9.58 12.79 5.94
CA ILE A 201 10.38 13.99 6.23
C ILE A 201 11.07 14.47 4.96
N SER A 202 11.43 15.76 4.90
CA SER A 202 12.25 16.29 3.80
C SER A 202 13.68 15.78 3.87
N GLN A 203 14.42 15.91 2.77
CA GLN A 203 15.86 15.60 2.73
C GLN A 203 16.66 16.38 3.79
N ASP A 204 16.43 17.69 3.94
CA ASP A 204 17.11 18.51 4.95
C ASP A 204 16.88 18.02 6.39
N GLU A 205 15.65 17.58 6.70
CA GLU A 205 15.32 17.03 8.01
C GLU A 205 15.94 15.64 8.21
N ALA A 206 16.02 14.84 7.14
CA ALA A 206 16.70 13.56 7.15
C ALA A 206 18.20 13.73 7.42
N ASP A 207 18.87 14.68 6.78
CA ASP A 207 20.29 15.00 7.02
C ASP A 207 20.52 15.50 8.45
N ARG A 208 19.62 16.37 8.94
CA ARG A 208 19.68 16.88 10.31
C ARG A 208 19.55 15.76 11.35
N ARG A 209 18.62 14.81 11.13
CA ARG A 209 18.44 13.63 11.99
C ARG A 209 19.59 12.63 11.83
N GLY A 210 20.09 12.45 10.60
CA GLY A 210 21.17 11.54 10.23
C GLY A 210 22.44 11.78 11.05
N LYS A 211 22.82 13.05 11.26
CA LYS A 211 23.97 13.42 12.13
C LYS A 211 23.88 12.85 13.55
N VAL A 212 22.66 12.74 14.09
CA VAL A 212 22.43 12.15 15.42
C VAL A 212 22.44 10.62 15.31
N TYR A 213 21.80 10.07 14.29
CA TYR A 213 21.73 8.61 14.05
C TYR A 213 23.09 7.98 13.79
N ASP A 214 23.98 8.68 13.09
CA ASP A 214 25.39 8.29 12.88
C ASP A 214 26.13 8.12 14.20
N LYS A 215 25.86 8.98 15.20
CA LYS A 215 26.49 8.87 16.53
C LYS A 215 26.04 7.62 17.29
N TYR A 216 24.82 7.15 17.04
CA TYR A 216 24.27 5.95 17.67
C TYR A 216 24.46 4.68 16.83
N MET A 217 25.11 4.78 15.67
CA MET A 217 25.32 3.67 14.73
C MET A 217 24.02 2.93 14.39
N CYS A 218 22.91 3.66 14.32
CA CYS A 218 21.59 3.08 14.02
C CYS A 218 20.75 4.07 13.21
N SER A 219 20.51 3.75 11.94
CA SER A 219 19.70 4.57 11.03
C SER A 219 18.56 3.75 10.42
N PHE A 220 17.35 4.29 10.51
CA PHE A 220 16.13 3.74 9.90
C PHE A 220 15.57 4.67 8.82
N LEU A 221 16.46 5.44 8.18
CA LEU A 221 16.12 6.33 7.07
C LEU A 221 16.10 5.55 5.77
N PHE A 222 15.04 5.73 4.97
CA PHE A 222 14.88 5.12 3.65
C PHE A 222 14.47 6.20 2.64
N ASN A 223 15.33 6.45 1.64
CA ASN A 223 15.04 7.41 0.57
C ASN A 223 13.79 7.01 -0.22
N LEU A 224 12.79 7.91 -0.25
CA LEU A 224 11.53 7.66 -0.95
C LEU A 224 11.57 8.21 -2.37
N ASN A 225 12.00 9.46 -2.52
CA ASN A 225 12.18 10.17 -3.78
C ASN A 225 13.14 11.36 -3.54
N ASN A 226 13.30 12.24 -4.54
CA ASN A 226 14.21 13.38 -4.45
C ASN A 226 13.84 14.38 -3.35
N ASP A 227 12.57 14.46 -2.97
CA ASP A 227 12.08 15.47 -2.02
C ASP A 227 11.92 14.90 -0.60
N PHE A 228 11.64 13.59 -0.48
CA PHE A 228 11.21 12.97 0.77
C PHE A 228 11.97 11.69 1.13
N VAL A 229 12.05 11.46 2.44
CA VAL A 229 12.63 10.29 3.10
C VAL A 229 11.60 9.71 4.07
N VAL A 230 11.56 8.38 4.18
CA VAL A 230 10.82 7.67 5.22
C VAL A 230 11.74 7.41 6.41
N ASP A 231 11.39 7.93 7.59
CA ASP A 231 12.10 7.71 8.84
C ASP A 231 11.30 6.78 9.76
N ALA A 232 11.72 5.52 9.87
CA ALA A 232 11.06 4.57 10.74
C ALA A 232 11.52 4.65 12.21
N THR A 233 12.42 5.58 12.58
CA THR A 233 13.06 5.62 13.92
C THR A 233 12.05 5.77 15.05
N ARG A 234 11.18 6.79 14.97
CA ARG A 234 10.21 7.13 16.02
C ARG A 234 8.89 6.37 15.86
N LYS A 235 8.40 6.29 14.62
CA LYS A 235 7.17 5.58 14.25
C LYS A 235 7.50 4.68 13.09
N GLY A 236 7.07 3.43 13.16
CA GLY A 236 7.24 2.47 12.08
C GLY A 236 6.46 1.20 12.37
N ASN A 237 6.56 0.24 11.47
CA ASN A 237 5.92 -1.06 11.63
C ASN A 237 6.98 -2.17 11.78
N LYS A 238 6.53 -3.42 11.98
CA LYS A 238 7.42 -4.55 12.31
C LYS A 238 8.56 -4.78 11.30
N ILE A 239 8.38 -4.47 10.01
CA ILE A 239 9.42 -4.73 9.00
C ILE A 239 10.65 -3.83 9.17
N ARG A 240 10.59 -2.77 10.00
CA ARG A 240 11.76 -1.93 10.32
C ARG A 240 12.91 -2.70 10.98
N PHE A 241 12.65 -3.88 11.53
CA PHE A 241 13.65 -4.76 12.16
C PHE A 241 14.24 -5.79 11.19
N ALA A 242 13.93 -5.71 9.88
CA ALA A 242 14.62 -6.52 8.87
C ALA A 242 16.02 -5.95 8.67
N ASN A 243 17.03 -6.75 8.98
CA ASN A 243 18.42 -6.32 8.98
C ASN A 243 19.01 -6.17 7.57
N HIS A 244 20.17 -5.54 7.51
CA HIS A 244 20.96 -5.44 6.29
C HIS A 244 21.64 -6.78 5.96
N SER A 245 21.74 -7.10 4.67
CA SER A 245 22.66 -8.11 4.13
C SER A 245 22.98 -7.79 2.67
N VAL A 246 24.21 -8.06 2.22
CA VAL A 246 24.59 -7.97 0.80
C VAL A 246 24.03 -9.15 -0.02
N ASN A 247 23.71 -10.26 0.65
CA ASN A 247 23.08 -11.45 0.10
C ASN A 247 21.65 -11.65 0.65
N PRO A 248 20.74 -10.67 0.47
CA PRO A 248 19.45 -10.68 1.15
C PRO A 248 18.47 -11.68 0.54
N ASN A 249 17.47 -12.08 1.35
CA ASN A 249 16.31 -12.85 0.89
C ASN A 249 15.10 -11.97 0.50
N CYS A 250 15.14 -10.67 0.78
CA CYS A 250 14.12 -9.69 0.39
C CYS A 250 14.70 -8.55 -0.46
N TYR A 251 13.82 -7.80 -1.12
CA TYR A 251 14.16 -6.54 -1.77
C TYR A 251 13.09 -5.48 -1.53
N ALA A 252 13.50 -4.22 -1.50
CA ALA A 252 12.61 -3.08 -1.42
C ALA A 252 12.31 -2.53 -2.82
N LYS A 253 11.07 -2.07 -3.03
CA LYS A 253 10.62 -1.42 -4.25
C LYS A 253 9.76 -0.22 -3.87
N VAL A 254 10.21 0.98 -4.22
CA VAL A 254 9.38 2.19 -4.18
C VAL A 254 8.36 2.07 -5.30
N MET A 255 7.08 2.15 -4.98
CA MET A 255 5.98 2.10 -5.92
C MET A 255 5.08 3.32 -5.76
N MET A 256 4.48 3.75 -6.85
CA MET A 256 3.43 4.76 -6.83
C MET A 256 2.08 4.10 -6.56
N VAL A 257 1.44 4.49 -5.46
CA VAL A 257 0.20 3.89 -4.93
C VAL A 257 -0.81 5.01 -4.73
N ASN A 258 -1.81 5.09 -5.62
CA ASN A 258 -2.87 6.12 -5.57
C ASN A 258 -2.40 7.57 -5.43
N GLY A 259 -1.21 7.89 -5.98
CA GLY A 259 -0.64 9.25 -5.94
C GLY A 259 0.47 9.43 -4.91
N ASP A 260 0.68 8.45 -4.03
CA ASP A 260 1.72 8.46 -3.01
C ASP A 260 2.86 7.49 -3.37
N HIS A 261 4.10 7.92 -3.19
CA HIS A 261 5.24 7.00 -3.18
C HIS A 261 5.21 6.19 -1.89
N ARG A 262 5.27 4.85 -2.00
CA ARG A 262 5.31 3.93 -0.85
C ARG A 262 6.35 2.85 -1.08
N ILE A 263 6.99 2.39 0.00
CA ILE A 263 8.04 1.38 -0.07
C ILE A 263 7.42 0.01 0.23
N GLY A 264 7.41 -0.89 -0.75
CA GLY A 264 7.04 -2.28 -0.54
C GLY A 264 8.26 -3.17 -0.34
N ILE A 265 8.19 -4.10 0.61
CA ILE A 265 9.17 -5.16 0.82
C ILE A 265 8.63 -6.48 0.25
N PHE A 266 9.40 -7.09 -0.63
CA PHE A 266 9.05 -8.30 -1.39
C PHE A 266 10.11 -9.37 -1.21
N ALA A 267 9.72 -10.63 -1.33
CA ALA A 267 10.65 -11.75 -1.27
C ALA A 267 11.49 -11.83 -2.57
N LYS A 268 12.83 -11.90 -2.45
CA LYS A 268 13.78 -12.06 -3.57
C LYS A 268 13.85 -13.51 -4.08
N ARG A 269 13.59 -14.46 -3.17
CA ARG A 269 13.47 -15.90 -3.42
C ARG A 269 12.27 -16.46 -2.64
N ALA A 270 11.98 -17.74 -2.76
CA ALA A 270 11.07 -18.39 -1.81
C ALA A 270 11.70 -18.36 -0.40
N ILE A 271 10.87 -18.09 0.61
CA ILE A 271 11.25 -17.97 2.03
C ILE A 271 10.39 -18.95 2.83
N GLN A 272 11.02 -19.75 3.67
CA GLN A 272 10.41 -20.76 4.53
C GLN A 272 9.93 -20.13 5.86
N THR A 273 9.05 -20.86 6.54
CA THR A 273 8.57 -20.48 7.87
C THR A 273 9.73 -20.28 8.85
N GLY A 274 9.74 -19.17 9.56
CA GLY A 274 10.72 -18.88 10.61
C GLY A 274 12.04 -18.33 10.11
N GLU A 275 12.25 -18.15 8.80
CA GLU A 275 13.46 -17.47 8.31
C GLU A 275 13.48 -15.99 8.72
N GLU A 276 14.66 -15.49 9.11
CA GLU A 276 14.91 -14.05 9.31
C GLU A 276 14.90 -13.31 7.97
N LEU A 277 14.34 -12.11 7.95
CA LEU A 277 14.22 -11.29 6.75
C LEU A 277 15.34 -10.25 6.70
N PHE A 278 16.03 -10.23 5.55
CA PHE A 278 17.08 -9.27 5.27
C PHE A 278 16.83 -8.59 3.93
N PHE A 279 17.18 -7.32 3.82
CA PHE A 279 17.22 -6.61 2.53
C PHE A 279 18.48 -5.76 2.42
N ASP A 280 18.90 -5.49 1.19
CA ASP A 280 20.05 -4.63 0.93
C ASP A 280 19.67 -3.17 1.19
N TYR A 281 20.40 -2.52 2.11
CA TYR A 281 20.17 -1.14 2.52
C TYR A 281 20.82 -0.15 1.54
N ARG A 282 21.65 -0.66 0.61
CA ARG A 282 22.38 0.12 -0.38
C ARG A 282 23.21 1.24 0.25
N TYR A 283 23.81 0.95 1.39
CA TYR A 283 24.80 1.85 1.96
C TYR A 283 25.89 2.12 0.92
N SER A 284 26.38 3.37 0.88
CA SER A 284 27.66 3.63 0.24
C SER A 284 28.73 2.76 0.90
N GLN A 285 29.79 2.38 0.19
CA GLN A 285 30.87 1.57 0.79
C GLN A 285 31.43 2.22 2.08
N ALA A 286 31.46 3.55 2.17
CA ALA A 286 31.90 4.28 3.34
C ALA A 286 30.95 4.17 4.55
N ASP A 287 29.64 4.00 4.31
CA ASP A 287 28.63 3.88 5.36
C ASP A 287 28.39 2.43 5.78
N ALA A 288 28.52 1.48 4.85
CA ALA A 288 28.42 0.04 5.17
C ALA A 288 29.41 -0.35 6.29
N LEU A 289 30.63 0.19 6.23
CA LEU A 289 31.69 -0.01 7.24
C LEU A 289 31.34 0.51 8.64
N LYS A 290 30.41 1.46 8.76
CA LYS A 290 29.99 2.04 10.05
C LYS A 290 28.88 1.23 10.71
N TYR A 291 28.02 0.61 9.91
CA TYR A 291 26.74 0.04 10.36
C TYR A 291 26.67 -1.49 10.30
N VAL A 292 27.54 -2.14 9.54
CA VAL A 292 27.51 -3.59 9.30
C VAL A 292 28.81 -4.22 9.82
N GLY A 293 28.76 -4.77 11.03
CA GLY A 293 29.97 -5.24 11.72
C GLY A 293 30.53 -6.61 11.28
N ILE A 294 29.83 -7.39 10.45
CA ILE A 294 29.98 -8.87 10.49
C ILE A 294 30.58 -9.51 9.21
N GLU A 295 30.61 -8.85 8.05
CA GLU A 295 31.21 -9.48 6.85
C GLU A 295 32.75 -9.49 6.83
N ARG A 296 33.42 -9.36 7.98
CA ARG A 296 34.89 -9.44 8.09
C ARG A 296 35.45 -10.82 8.47
N GLU A 297 34.61 -11.84 8.73
CA GLU A 297 35.12 -13.13 9.28
C GLU A 297 34.94 -14.37 8.38
N MET A 298 34.50 -14.25 7.12
CA MET A 298 34.25 -15.42 6.26
C MET A 298 35.11 -15.56 4.99
N GLU A 299 36.19 -14.81 4.85
CA GLU A 299 37.17 -15.04 3.77
C GLU A 299 38.59 -15.11 4.32
N ILE A 300 38.98 -16.28 4.85
CA ILE A 300 40.37 -16.74 4.84
C ILE A 300 40.39 -18.25 4.57
N PRO A 301 40.66 -18.70 3.33
CA PRO A 301 41.34 -19.96 3.06
C PRO A 301 42.85 -19.83 3.29
#